data_AF-A0A1G6LTY4-F1
#
_entry.id   AF-A0A1G6LTY4-F1
#
_cell.length_a   1.000
_cell.length_b   1.000
_cell.length_c   1.000
_cell.angle_alpha   90.00
_cell.angle_beta   90.00
_cell.angle_gamma   90.00
#
_symmetry.space_group_name_H-M   'P 1'
#
loop_
_entity.id
_entity.type
_entity.pdbx_description
1 polymer ?
#
loop_
_entity_poly.entity_id
_entity_poly.type
_entity_poly.pdbx_seq_one_letter_code
_entity_poly.pdbx_strand_id
1 'polypeptide(L)'
;MDSTELQDLVRRRLWELGLSVHEAALRARGAVAPEVLDRLTRSPGRAFISPRLASHLARVLDVPENRVRRAARLPEVPDLREDEPTGPHLRLLRGGG
;
A
#
# COMPACT_ATOMS: atom_id res chain seq x y z
N MET A 1 13.17 -13.81 -8.58
CA MET A 1 13.03 -12.59 -7.75
C MET A 1 11.81 -11.85 -8.25
N ASP A 2 10.77 -11.91 -7.43
CA ASP A 2 9.38 -12.02 -7.85
C ASP A 2 8.79 -10.70 -8.36
N SER A 3 7.94 -10.77 -9.39
CA SER A 3 7.31 -9.60 -9.99
C SER A 3 6.14 -9.05 -9.16
N THR A 4 5.88 -9.62 -7.98
CA THR A 4 4.65 -9.41 -7.19
C THR A 4 4.86 -8.61 -5.90
N GLU A 5 6.07 -8.13 -5.61
CA GLU A 5 6.38 -7.45 -4.34
C GLU A 5 5.43 -6.31 -3.99
N LEU A 6 5.05 -5.50 -4.99
CA LEU A 6 4.08 -4.41 -4.79
C LEU A 6 2.68 -4.93 -4.45
N GLN A 7 2.24 -6.00 -5.11
CA GLN A 7 0.92 -6.60 -4.88
C GLN A 7 0.86 -7.24 -3.50
N ASP A 8 1.93 -7.93 -3.10
CA ASP A 8 2.07 -8.51 -1.77
C ASP A 8 2.07 -7.44 -0.69
N LEU A 9 2.78 -6.31 -0.91
CA LEU A 9 2.76 -5.16 -0.01
C LEU A 9 1.34 -4.57 0.14
N VAL A 10 0.64 -4.36 -0.97
CA VAL A 10 -0.72 -3.81 -0.97
C VAL A 10 -1.69 -4.75 -0.25
N ARG A 11 -1.70 -6.04 -0.62
CA ARG A 11 -2.56 -7.06 0.02
C ARG A 11 -2.32 -7.14 1.53
N ARG A 12 -1.04 -7.22 1.92
CA ARG A 12 -0.64 -7.31 3.31
C ARG A 12 -1.07 -6.09 4.11
N ARG A 13 -0.83 -4.88 3.61
CA ARG A 13 -1.19 -3.66 4.35
C ARG A 13 -2.68 -3.41 4.40
N LEU A 14 -3.44 -3.72 3.35
CA LEU A 14 -4.91 -3.66 3.42
C LEU A 14 -5.46 -4.62 4.48
N TRP A 15 -4.92 -5.85 4.55
CA TRP A 15 -5.27 -6.81 5.59
C TRP A 15 -4.88 -6.32 6.99
N GLU A 16 -3.64 -5.84 7.17
CA GLU A 16 -3.16 -5.32 8.46
C GLU A 16 -3.98 -4.11 8.92
N LEU A 17 -4.42 -3.23 8.01
CA LEU A 17 -5.23 -2.07 8.35
C LEU A 17 -6.72 -2.40 8.54
N GLY A 18 -7.14 -3.63 8.20
CA GLY A 18 -8.56 -4.00 8.16
C GLY A 18 -9.38 -3.15 7.19
N LEU A 19 -8.78 -2.72 6.08
CA LEU A 19 -9.42 -1.87 5.07
C LEU A 19 -9.80 -2.66 3.83
N SER A 20 -11.03 -2.47 3.36
CA SER A 20 -11.41 -2.82 1.99
C SER A 20 -10.78 -1.87 0.97
N VAL A 21 -10.75 -2.30 -0.29
CA VAL A 21 -10.30 -1.47 -1.42
C VAL A 21 -11.04 -0.12 -1.48
N HIS A 22 -12.35 -0.13 -1.24
CA HIS A 22 -13.17 1.09 -1.25
C HIS A 22 -12.85 2.02 -0.07
N GLU A 23 -12.68 1.48 1.14
CA GLU A 23 -12.31 2.29 2.31
C GLU A 23 -10.91 2.90 2.16
N ALA A 24 -9.97 2.14 1.59
CA ALA A 24 -8.64 2.64 1.27
C ALA A 24 -8.67 3.75 0.21
N ALA A 25 -9.49 3.62 -0.84
CA ALA A 25 -9.68 4.67 -1.84
C ALA A 25 -10.35 5.93 -1.25
N LEU A 26 -11.33 5.75 -0.37
CA LEU A 26 -11.98 6.86 0.34
C LEU A 26 -10.99 7.59 1.26
N ARG A 27 -10.15 6.84 1.99
CA ARG A 27 -9.05 7.37 2.81
C ARG A 27 -8.04 8.14 1.96
N ALA A 28 -7.82 7.71 0.72
CA ALA A 28 -7.00 8.41 -0.25
C ALA A 28 -7.59 9.74 -0.73
N ARG A 29 -8.85 10.08 -0.39
CA ARG A 29 -9.57 11.26 -0.89
C ARG A 29 -9.50 11.41 -2.41
N GLY A 30 -9.61 10.29 -3.14
CA GLY A 30 -9.53 10.26 -4.60
C GLY A 30 -8.11 10.27 -5.18
N ALA A 31 -7.06 10.28 -4.35
CA ALA A 31 -5.67 10.22 -4.80
C ALA A 31 -5.27 8.85 -5.40
N VAL A 32 -6.00 7.80 -5.04
CA VAL A 32 -5.90 6.46 -5.61
C VAL A 32 -7.31 5.96 -5.90
N ALA A 33 -7.59 5.58 -7.14
CA ALA A 33 -8.88 5.06 -7.54
C ALA A 33 -9.05 3.60 -7.05
N PRO A 34 -10.26 3.17 -6.65
CA PRO A 34 -10.50 1.82 -6.17
C PRO A 34 -10.15 0.75 -7.22
N GLU A 35 -10.31 1.03 -8.51
CA GLU A 35 -9.95 0.13 -9.61
C GLU A 35 -8.44 -0.13 -9.68
N VAL A 36 -7.63 0.88 -9.30
CA VAL A 36 -6.17 0.74 -9.23
C VAL A 36 -5.79 -0.18 -8.08
N LEU A 37 -6.39 0.01 -6.90
CA LEU A 37 -6.17 -0.87 -5.75
C LEU A 37 -6.66 -2.29 -6.02
N ASP A 38 -7.82 -2.45 -6.65
CA ASP A 38 -8.37 -3.76 -7.02
C ASP A 38 -7.47 -4.50 -8.03
N ARG A 39 -6.92 -3.78 -9.03
CA ARG A 39 -5.93 -4.34 -9.95
C ARG A 39 -4.66 -4.77 -9.22
N LEU A 40 -4.18 -3.97 -8.27
CA LEU A 40 -3.00 -4.27 -7.47
C LEU A 40 -3.21 -5.42 -6.47
N THR A 41 -4.46 -5.77 -6.12
CA THR A 41 -4.73 -6.93 -5.26
C THR A 41 -4.97 -8.21 -6.07
N ARG A 42 -5.59 -8.12 -7.24
CA ARG A 42 -6.05 -9.28 -8.03
C ARG A 42 -5.10 -9.75 -9.12
N SER A 43 -4.38 -8.84 -9.78
CA SER A 43 -3.57 -9.23 -10.94
C SER A 43 -2.22 -9.81 -10.49
N PRO A 44 -1.87 -11.05 -10.87
CA PRO A 44 -0.50 -11.52 -10.77
C PRO A 44 0.34 -10.88 -11.88
N GLY A 45 1.49 -10.27 -11.55
CA GLY A 45 2.44 -9.78 -12.55
C GLY A 45 3.05 -8.42 -12.20
N ARG A 46 3.89 -7.87 -13.07
CA ARG A 46 4.57 -6.60 -12.76
C ARG A 46 3.61 -5.43 -12.86
N ALA A 47 3.38 -4.73 -11.76
CA ALA A 47 2.63 -3.48 -11.75
C ALA A 47 3.58 -2.29 -11.87
N PHE A 48 3.44 -1.53 -12.96
CA PHE A 48 4.14 -0.27 -13.14
C PHE A 48 3.27 0.86 -12.61
N ILE A 49 3.75 1.56 -11.59
CA ILE A 49 3.09 2.73 -11.02
C ILE A 49 3.97 3.97 -11.24
N SER A 50 3.32 5.13 -11.34
CA SER A 50 4.06 6.40 -11.43
C SER A 50 4.63 6.79 -10.06
N PRO A 51 5.69 7.63 -10.01
CA PRO A 51 6.23 8.15 -8.75
C PRO A 51 5.16 8.84 -7.89
N ARG A 52 4.27 9.62 -8.52
CA ARG A 52 3.15 10.28 -7.83
C ARG A 52 2.17 9.29 -7.22
N LEU A 53 1.89 8.19 -7.91
CA LEU A 53 1.04 7.12 -7.39
C LEU A 53 1.71 6.39 -6.23
N ALA A 54 3.03 6.22 -6.26
CA ALA A 54 3.79 5.63 -5.14
C ALA A 54 3.63 6.46 -3.85
N SER A 55 3.76 7.79 -3.91
CA SER A 55 3.53 8.67 -2.76
C SER A 55 2.11 8.55 -2.20
N HIS A 56 1.10 8.45 -3.06
CA HIS A 56 -0.29 8.30 -2.62
C HIS A 56 -0.54 6.93 -1.98
N LEU A 57 -0.02 5.87 -2.59
CA LEU A 57 -0.11 4.51 -2.04
C LEU A 57 0.56 4.42 -0.67
N ALA A 58 1.72 5.03 -0.50
CA ALA A 58 2.43 5.06 0.79
C ALA A 58 1.58 5.64 1.91
N ARG A 59 0.85 6.73 1.64
CA ARG A 59 -0.09 7.35 2.60
C ARG A 59 -1.30 6.47 2.90
N VAL A 60 -1.86 5.83 1.87
CA VAL A 60 -3.04 4.95 2.01
C VAL A 60 -2.70 3.70 2.82
N LEU A 61 -1.56 3.09 2.52
CA LEU A 61 -1.07 1.87 3.15
C LEU A 61 -0.33 2.11 4.46
N ASP A 62 -0.17 3.38 4.87
CA ASP A 62 0.58 3.79 6.05
C ASP A 62 1.98 3.16 6.10
N VAL A 63 2.75 3.31 5.02
CA VAL A 63 4.14 2.83 4.90
C VAL A 63 5.04 3.94 4.36
N PRO A 64 6.38 3.85 4.51
CA PRO A 64 7.29 4.82 3.92
C PRO A 64 7.22 4.74 2.39
N GLU A 65 7.40 5.87 1.70
CA GLU A 65 7.33 5.95 0.25
C GLU A 65 8.40 5.08 -0.40
N ASN A 66 9.61 5.06 0.16
CA ASN A 66 10.69 4.22 -0.33
C ASN A 66 10.37 2.72 -0.27
N ARG A 67 9.50 2.29 0.65
CA ARG A 67 9.03 0.88 0.69
C ARG A 67 8.16 0.55 -0.52
N VAL A 68 7.26 1.46 -0.91
CA VAL A 68 6.42 1.30 -2.10
C VAL A 68 7.28 1.41 -3.37
N ARG A 69 8.23 2.36 -3.40
CA ARG A 69 9.15 2.55 -4.54
C ARG A 69 10.04 1.34 -4.77
N ARG A 70 10.63 0.74 -3.73
CA ARG A 70 11.40 -0.51 -3.84
C ARG A 70 10.55 -1.63 -4.44
N ALA A 71 9.35 -1.85 -3.89
CA ALA A 71 8.42 -2.87 -4.39
C ALA A 71 7.97 -2.61 -5.84
N ALA A 72 7.92 -1.34 -6.26
CA ALA A 72 7.61 -0.90 -7.62
C ALA A 72 8.85 -0.79 -8.54
N ARG A 73 10.06 -1.03 -8.03
CA ARG A 73 11.35 -0.80 -8.72
C ARG A 73 11.52 0.62 -9.25
N LEU A 74 11.02 1.59 -8.51
CA LEU A 74 11.24 3.02 -8.75
C LEU A 74 12.51 3.48 -8.03
N PRO A 75 13.19 4.53 -8.55
CA PRO A 75 14.27 5.18 -7.83
C PRO A 75 13.81 5.65 -6.45
N GLU A 76 14.61 5.37 -5.44
CA GLU A 76 14.41 5.89 -4.08
C GLU A 76 14.56 7.42 -4.07
N VAL A 77 13.83 8.07 -3.17
CA VAL A 77 13.89 9.52 -2.99
C VAL A 77 14.19 9.82 -1.52
N PRO A 78 14.75 10.99 -1.20
CA PRO A 78 14.84 11.43 0.19
C PRO A 78 13.43 11.44 0.79
N ASP A 79 13.18 10.51 1.71
CA ASP A 79 11.87 10.33 2.34
C ASP A 79 11.96 10.82 3.78
N LEU A 80 11.40 11.99 4.05
CA LEU A 80 11.34 12.59 5.39
C LEU A 80 10.53 11.72 6.39
N ARG A 81 9.82 10.70 5.90
CA ARG A 81 8.99 9.78 6.68
C ARG A 81 9.66 8.43 6.91
N GLU A 82 10.91 8.22 6.49
CA GLU A 82 11.64 6.98 6.79
C GLU A 82 11.75 6.71 8.30
N ASP A 83 11.87 7.78 9.08
CA ASP A 83 11.94 7.73 10.55
C ASP A 83 10.56 7.82 11.22
N GLU A 84 9.47 8.01 10.46
CA GLU A 84 8.13 8.03 11.04
C GLU A 84 7.71 6.59 11.42
N PRO A 85 7.33 6.34 12.68
CA PRO A 85 6.86 5.03 13.08
C PRO A 85 5.55 4.71 12.35
N THR A 86 5.61 3.83 11.35
CA THR A 86 4.42 3.26 10.72
C THR A 86 3.73 2.35 11.71
N GLY A 87 2.48 2.68 12.04
CA GLY A 87 1.77 2.03 13.13
C GLY A 87 1.56 0.53 12.86
N PRO A 88 1.79 -0.36 13.85
CA PRO A 88 1.28 -1.72 13.79
C PRO A 88 -0.25 -1.66 13.95
N HIS A 89 -0.98 -1.87 12.86
CA HIS A 89 -2.44 -1.77 12.84
C HIS A 89 -3.16 -3.10 13.07
N LEU A 90 -2.54 -4.08 13.71
CA LEU A 90 -3.21 -5.33 14.08
C LEU A 90 -4.43 -5.06 14.96
N ARG A 91 -5.61 -4.90 14.34
CA ARG A 91 -6.90 -5.08 15.00
C ARG A 91 -7.02 -6.58 15.27
N LEU A 92 -6.56 -7.00 16.43
CA LEU A 92 -6.94 -8.29 17.00
C LEU A 92 -8.47 -8.30 17.13
N LEU A 93 -9.18 -8.92 16.19
CA LEU A 93 -10.56 -9.34 16.40
C LEU A 93 -10.51 -10.42 17.48
N ARG A 94 -10.62 -10.01 18.75
CA ARG A 94 -10.84 -10.93 19.86
C ARG A 94 -12.23 -11.54 19.63
N GLY A 95 -12.27 -12.75 19.10
CA GLY A 95 -13.48 -13.55 19.02
C GLY A 95 -14.08 -13.70 20.41
N GLY A 96 -15.29 -13.17 20.59
CA GLY A 96 -16.11 -13.45 21.75
C GLY A 96 -16.68 -14.86 21.62
N GLY A 97 -16.49 -15.66 22.67
CA GLY A 97 -17.20 -16.93 22.87
C GLY A 97 -18.61 -16.72 23.37
#